data_AF-A0A537W4A6-F1
#
_entry.id   AF-A0A537W4A6-F1
#
_cell.length_a   1.000
_cell.length_b   1.000
_cell.length_c   1.000
_cell.angle_alpha   90.00
_cell.angle_beta   90.00
_cell.angle_gamma   90.00
#
_symmetry.space_group_name_H-M   'P 1'
#
loop_
_entity.id
_entity.type
_entity.pdbx_description
1 polymer ?
#
loop_
_entity_poly.entity_id
_entity_poly.type
_entity_poly.pdbx_seq_one_letter_code
_entity_poly.pdbx_strand_id
1 'polypeptide(L)'
;MSKKVVLLGPHPPPYGGVSIYTSALFESLKNRGVELWTYGDEEVRGARVRFMRDKRREIVPLLVREGRGARVADCTHFLIEYPSALVPVWVIL
;
A
#
# COMPACT_ATOMS: atom_id res chain seq x y z
N MET A 1 6.74 21.85 -0.41
CA MET A 1 7.30 20.49 -0.28
C MET A 1 6.46 19.55 -1.13
N SER A 2 7.08 18.71 -1.96
CA SER A 2 6.34 17.71 -2.74
C SER A 2 5.72 16.69 -1.78
N LYS A 3 4.42 16.42 -1.89
CA LYS A 3 3.72 15.45 -1.03
C LYS A 3 4.21 14.03 -1.39
N LYS A 4 4.56 13.24 -0.38
CA LYS A 4 4.92 11.82 -0.52
C LYS A 4 3.76 11.07 -1.19
N VAL A 5 4.05 10.28 -2.23
CA VAL A 5 3.04 9.46 -2.93
C VAL A 5 3.32 7.99 -2.64
N VAL A 6 2.29 7.28 -2.20
CA VAL A 6 2.38 5.89 -1.75
C VAL A 6 1.37 5.06 -2.54
N LEU A 7 1.82 3.93 -3.07
CA LEU A 7 0.97 2.84 -3.53
C LEU A 7 0.84 1.84 -2.39
N LEU A 8 -0.39 1.55 -1.98
CA LEU A 8 -0.68 0.56 -0.96
C LEU A 8 -1.37 -0.64 -1.62
N GLY A 9 -0.76 -1.81 -1.64
CA GLY A 9 -1.35 -2.95 -2.34
C GLY A 9 -0.60 -4.25 -2.09
N PRO A 10 -1.21 -5.41 -2.35
CA PRO A 10 -0.51 -6.68 -2.28
C PRO A 10 0.59 -6.80 -3.35
N HIS A 11 1.76 -7.31 -2.97
CA HIS A 11 2.90 -7.61 -3.84
C HIS A 11 3.91 -8.49 -3.06
N PRO A 12 4.38 -9.63 -3.61
CA PRO A 12 4.19 -10.18 -4.96
C PRO A 12 2.93 -11.08 -5.06
N PRO A 13 2.64 -11.79 -6.18
CA PRO A 13 1.52 -12.74 -6.26
C PRO A 13 1.52 -13.72 -5.07
N PRO A 14 0.34 -14.12 -4.54
CA PRO A 14 -0.75 -14.77 -5.31
C PRO A 14 -2.09 -14.00 -5.36
N TYR A 15 -2.13 -12.71 -5.02
CA TYR A 15 -3.37 -11.90 -4.96
C TYR A 15 -3.99 -11.55 -6.33
N GLY A 16 -3.82 -12.42 -7.33
CA GLY A 16 -4.40 -12.31 -8.67
C GLY A 16 -4.09 -10.98 -9.37
N GLY A 17 -5.07 -10.48 -10.12
CA GLY A 17 -4.95 -9.25 -10.92
C GLY A 17 -4.56 -8.01 -10.12
N VAL A 18 -4.89 -7.96 -8.83
CA VAL A 18 -4.55 -6.82 -7.95
C VAL A 18 -3.04 -6.74 -7.70
N SER A 19 -2.39 -7.88 -7.46
CA SER A 19 -0.94 -7.92 -7.30
C SER A 19 -0.22 -7.57 -8.59
N ILE A 20 -0.71 -8.04 -9.75
CA ILE A 20 -0.15 -7.72 -11.06
C ILE A 20 -0.28 -6.21 -11.34
N TYR A 21 -1.47 -5.64 -11.13
CA TYR A 21 -1.71 -4.21 -11.28
C TYR A 21 -0.78 -3.37 -10.39
N THR A 22 -0.70 -3.71 -9.10
CA THR A 22 0.14 -2.98 -8.12
C THR A 22 1.62 -3.06 -8.51
N SER A 23 2.08 -4.25 -8.93
CA SER A 23 3.46 -4.48 -9.38
C SER A 23 3.79 -3.64 -10.62
N ALA A 24 2.95 -3.72 -11.65
CA ALA A 24 3.16 -3.01 -12.90
C ALA A 24 3.11 -1.48 -12.71
N LEU A 25 2.15 -1.01 -11.90
CA LEU A 25 2.04 0.40 -11.58
C LEU A 25 3.25 0.92 -10.81
N PHE A 26 3.70 0.19 -9.77
CA PHE A 26 4.90 0.57 -9.03
C PHE A 26 6.13 0.60 -9.92
N GLU A 27 6.36 -0.43 -10.74
CA GLU A 27 7.47 -0.49 -11.67
C GLU A 27 7.49 0.70 -12.65
N SER A 28 6.33 1.14 -13.14
CA SER A 28 6.22 2.31 -14.01
C SER A 28 6.49 3.66 -13.31
N LEU A 29 6.30 3.72 -11.98
CA LEU A 29 6.36 4.94 -11.18
C LEU A 29 7.57 5.04 -10.24
N LYS A 30 8.32 3.96 -10.03
CA LYS A 30 9.41 3.91 -9.03
C LYS A 30 10.47 5.00 -9.23
N ASN A 31 10.76 5.37 -10.48
CA ASN A 31 11.72 6.43 -10.82
C ASN A 31 11.18 7.85 -10.58
N ARG A 32 9.87 8.00 -10.33
CA ARG A 32 9.22 9.26 -9.97
C ARG A 32 9.14 9.48 -8.46
N GLY A 33 9.76 8.58 -7.70
CA GLY A 33 9.88 8.68 -6.26
C GLY A 33 8.69 8.20 -5.45
N VAL A 34 7.80 7.42 -6.07
CA VAL A 34 6.68 6.74 -5.40
C VAL A 34 7.23 5.65 -4.47
N GLU A 35 6.60 5.50 -3.30
CA GLU A 35 6.83 4.38 -2.39
C GLU A 35 5.77 3.29 -2.57
N LEU A 36 6.16 2.04 -2.37
CA LEU A 36 5.27 0.91 -2.30
C LEU A 36 5.16 0.44 -0.85
N TRP A 37 3.96 0.44 -0.30
CA TRP A 37 3.64 -0.23 0.95
C TRP A 37 2.88 -1.50 0.62
N THR A 38 3.50 -2.63 0.90
CA THR A 38 3.02 -3.93 0.44
C THR A 38 2.93 -4.95 1.57
N TYR A 39 2.19 -6.02 1.32
CA TYR A 39 2.09 -7.22 2.12
C TYR A 39 1.96 -8.42 1.18
N GLY A 40 2.38 -9.59 1.66
CA GLY A 40 2.28 -10.84 0.92
C GLY A 40 2.87 -12.00 1.70
N ASP A 41 2.88 -13.18 1.07
CA ASP A 41 3.47 -14.39 1.67
C ASP A 41 5.00 -14.35 1.60
N GLU A 42 5.56 -13.63 0.63
CA GLU A 42 7.00 -13.48 0.42
C GLU A 42 7.47 -12.04 0.70
N GLU A 43 8.57 -11.91 1.44
CA GLU A 43 9.18 -10.61 1.75
C GLU A 43 9.73 -9.94 0.49
N VAL A 44 9.31 -8.69 0.24
CA VAL A 44 9.83 -7.87 -0.85
C VAL A 44 10.73 -6.78 -0.30
N ARG A 45 11.94 -6.67 -0.86
CA ARG A 45 12.93 -5.65 -0.48
C ARG A 45 13.19 -4.69 -1.62
N GLY A 46 13.34 -3.40 -1.29
CA GLY A 46 13.70 -2.37 -2.25
C GLY A 46 13.82 -1.00 -1.59
N ALA A 47 14.56 -0.07 -2.20
CA ALA A 47 14.86 1.25 -1.62
C ALA A 47 13.62 2.11 -1.27
N ARG A 48 12.46 1.81 -1.87
CA ARG A 48 11.19 2.50 -1.63
C ARG A 48 10.05 1.51 -1.40
N VAL A 49 10.38 0.32 -0.89
CA VAL A 49 9.41 -0.74 -0.59
C VAL A 49 9.35 -0.92 0.91
N ARG A 50 8.15 -0.84 1.48
CA ARG A 50 7.84 -1.22 2.85
C ARG A 50 6.99 -2.47 2.83
N PHE A 51 7.57 -3.58 3.26
CA PHE A 51 6.86 -4.83 3.41
C PHE A 51 6.27 -4.95 4.82
N MET A 52 4.98 -5.25 4.90
CA MET A 52 4.25 -5.55 6.13
C MET A 52 4.05 -7.06 6.21
N ARG A 53 4.58 -7.68 7.26
CA ARG A 53 4.45 -9.13 7.48
C ARG A 53 3.06 -9.49 8.01
N ASP A 54 2.48 -8.64 8.85
CA ASP A 54 1.09 -8.68 9.29
C ASP A 54 0.41 -7.35 8.96
N LYS A 55 -0.25 -7.28 7.80
CA LYS A 55 -1.01 -6.11 7.36
C LYS A 55 -1.93 -5.56 8.45
N ARG A 56 -2.65 -6.43 9.17
CA ARG A 56 -3.69 -5.98 10.13
C ARG A 56 -3.08 -5.24 11.31
N ARG A 57 -1.89 -5.66 11.75
CA ARG A 57 -1.18 -5.05 12.87
C ARG A 57 -0.31 -3.86 12.45
N GLU A 58 0.22 -3.89 11.24
CA GLU A 58 1.24 -2.93 10.80
C GLU A 58 0.66 -1.73 10.02
N ILE A 59 -0.50 -1.86 9.37
CA ILE A 59 -1.06 -0.81 8.52
C ILE A 59 -1.41 0.46 9.30
N VAL A 60 -2.07 0.34 10.46
CA VAL A 60 -2.47 1.47 11.29
C VAL A 60 -1.25 2.24 11.83
N PRO A 61 -0.27 1.60 12.49
CA PRO A 61 0.90 2.33 12.96
C PRO A 61 1.73 2.93 11.82
N LEU A 62 1.78 2.29 10.64
CA LEU A 62 2.42 2.85 9.45
C LEU A 62 1.72 4.11 8.96
N LEU A 63 0.38 4.10 8.86
CA LEU A 63 -0.42 5.25 8.46
C LEU A 63 -0.27 6.42 9.44
N VAL A 64 -0.28 6.16 10.74
CA VAL A 64 -0.12 7.20 11.77
C VAL A 64 1.28 7.83 11.70
N ARG A 65 2.33 7.03 11.49
CA ARG A 65 3.71 7.50 11.46
C ARG A 65 4.11 8.18 10.15
N GLU A 66 3.67 7.62 9.02
CA GLU A 66 4.17 8.00 7.69
C GLU A 66 3.08 8.42 6.70
N GLY A 67 1.81 8.23 7.05
CA GLY A 67 0.67 8.64 6.23
C GLY A 67 0.34 10.13 6.35
N ARG A 68 0.77 10.80 7.42
CA ARG A 68 0.46 12.22 7.63
C ARG A 68 1.04 13.08 6.49
N GLY A 69 0.15 13.64 5.67
CA GLY A 69 0.51 14.47 4.51
C GLY A 69 0.92 13.67 3.26
N ALA A 70 0.89 12.34 3.31
CA ALA A 70 1.08 11.48 2.16
C ALA A 70 -0.21 11.39 1.33
N ARG A 71 -0.06 11.19 0.03
CA ARG A 71 -1.14 10.77 -0.87
C ARG A 71 -1.04 9.27 -1.05
N VAL A 72 -1.94 8.53 -0.43
CA VAL A 72 -1.97 7.08 -0.50
C VAL A 72 -3.01 6.65 -1.52
N ALA A 73 -2.56 5.97 -2.57
CA ALA A 73 -3.42 5.29 -3.52
C ALA A 73 -3.57 3.85 -3.06
N ASP A 74 -4.77 3.52 -2.58
CA ASP A 74 -5.12 2.18 -2.13
C ASP A 74 -5.47 1.29 -3.33
N CYS A 75 -4.58 0.35 -3.61
CA CYS A 75 -4.70 -0.70 -4.61
C CYS A 75 -5.10 -2.04 -3.99
N THR A 76 -5.51 -2.11 -2.71
CA THR A 76 -5.83 -3.37 -2.01
C THR A 76 -7.19 -3.97 -2.35
N HIS A 77 -7.93 -3.37 -3.29
CA HIS A 77 -9.37 -3.58 -3.58
C HIS A 77 -9.93 -4.96 -3.21
N PHE A 78 -10.50 -4.99 -1.99
CA PHE A 78 -11.68 -5.77 -1.57
C PHE A 78 -12.71 -4.84 -0.87
N LEU A 79 -12.58 -3.52 -1.03
CA LEU A 79 -13.25 -2.51 -0.18
C LEU A 79 -14.76 -2.34 -0.44
N ILE A 80 -15.25 -2.66 -1.63
CA ILE A 80 -16.70 -2.60 -1.94
C ILE A 80 -17.37 -3.97 -1.75
N GLU A 81 -16.64 -5.07 -1.95
CA GLU A 81 -17.21 -6.42 -1.77
C GLU A 81 -17.22 -6.88 -0.30
N TYR A 82 -16.36 -6.32 0.56
CA TYR A 82 -16.33 -6.60 1.99
C TYR A 82 -16.09 -5.31 2.77
N PRO A 83 -17.10 -4.74 3.46
CA PRO A 83 -16.92 -3.52 4.23
C PRO A 83 -15.88 -3.77 5.35
N SER A 84 -14.68 -3.25 5.14
CA SER A 84 -13.62 -3.27 6.13
C SER A 84 -13.93 -2.23 7.20
N ALA A 85 -13.86 -2.61 8.49
CA ALA A 85 -14.01 -1.69 9.62
C ALA A 85 -12.99 -0.53 9.62
N LEU A 86 -12.00 -0.55 8.71
CA LEU A 86 -11.01 0.50 8.53
C LEU A 86 -11.48 1.65 7.64
N VAL A 87 -12.59 1.50 6.90
CA VAL A 87 -13.11 2.57 6.01
C VAL A 87 -13.31 3.92 6.73
N PRO A 88 -13.92 3.98 7.93
CA PRO A 88 -14.08 5.25 8.63
C PRO A 88 -12.74 5.86 9.03
N VAL A 89 -11.76 5.03 9.39
CA VAL A 89 -10.40 5.48 9.76
C VAL A 89 -9.71 6.17 8.57
N TRP A 90 -9.92 5.66 7.36
CA TRP A 90 -9.40 6.27 6.12
C TRP A 90 -10.02 7.62 5.77
N VAL A 91 -11.30 7.83 6.06
CA VAL A 91 -11.98 9.11 5.79
C VAL A 91 -11.55 10.19 6.78
N ILE A 92 -11.15 9.79 7.98
CA ILE A 92 -10.78 10.71 9.07
C ILE A 92 -9.30 11.13 9.00
N LEU A 93 -8.41 10.26 8.53
CA LEU A 93 -6.96 10.51 8.41
C LEU A 93 -6.60 11.26 7.12
#